data_AF-A0A350CNC3-F1
#
_entry.id   AF-A0A350CNC3-F1
#
_cell.length_a   1.000
_cell.length_b   1.000
_cell.length_c   1.000
_cell.angle_alpha   90.00
_cell.angle_beta   90.00
_cell.angle_gamma   90.00
#
_symmetry.space_group_name_H-M   'P 1'
#
loop_
_entity.id
_entity.type
_entity.pdbx_description
1 polymer ?
#
loop_
_entity_poly.entity_id
_entity_poly.type
_entity_poly.pdbx_seq_one_letter_code
_entity_poly.pdbx_strand_id
1 'polypeptide(L)'
;MHTIVVFSHLRWDFVFQRPQHLLTRLARHYRIVIVEEPMHDPQGPARLERGSPLPNITVCRPRTPIDVPGFHDDQIALVAPLLADLLPASVRPIVWFYTPMALPLLKELDARLVVYDCMDELASFKKAPRQLLQRESALLNLADLVFAGGPSLYEAKRHRHPSVHCFPSSVDVEHFRQAQGAVASHPAQEAIPHPRLGFYGVIDERVDLDLVGALADAHPDWQLVLVGPVV
;
A
#
# COMPACT_ATOMS: atom_id res chain seq x y z
N MET A 1 -12.39 -16.84 -15.05
CA MET A 1 -11.96 -16.19 -13.79
C MET A 1 -11.93 -14.69 -14.04
N HIS A 2 -12.56 -13.86 -13.21
CA HIS A 2 -12.53 -12.41 -13.41
C HIS A 2 -11.17 -11.83 -13.00
N THR A 3 -10.79 -10.71 -13.61
CA THR A 3 -9.54 -10.01 -13.31
C THR A 3 -9.80 -8.82 -12.39
N ILE A 4 -8.94 -8.65 -11.38
CA ILE A 4 -8.85 -7.44 -10.55
C ILE A 4 -7.54 -6.74 -10.92
N VAL A 5 -7.62 -5.50 -11.40
CA VAL A 5 -6.46 -4.62 -11.57
C VAL A 5 -6.36 -3.72 -10.35
N VAL A 6 -5.22 -3.72 -9.68
CA VAL A 6 -5.00 -3.01 -8.43
C VAL A 6 -3.97 -1.93 -8.64
N PHE A 7 -4.29 -0.66 -8.37
CA PHE A 7 -3.31 0.41 -8.33
C PHE A 7 -2.84 0.66 -6.89
N SER A 8 -1.54 0.47 -6.66
CA SER A 8 -0.95 0.47 -5.32
C SER A 8 0.21 1.46 -5.21
N HIS A 9 0.17 2.31 -4.17
CA HIS A 9 1.33 3.09 -3.73
C HIS A 9 2.29 2.27 -2.84
N LEU A 10 1.85 1.08 -2.42
CA LEU A 10 2.62 0.16 -1.60
C LEU A 10 3.27 -0.91 -2.47
N ARG A 11 4.53 -1.21 -2.18
CA ARG A 11 5.31 -2.25 -2.86
C ARG A 11 4.95 -3.62 -2.33
N TRP A 12 4.77 -4.58 -3.24
CA TRP A 12 4.48 -5.96 -2.90
C TRP A 12 5.58 -6.57 -2.02
N ASP A 13 6.84 -6.33 -2.38
CA ASP A 13 8.04 -6.93 -1.77
C ASP A 13 8.58 -6.14 -0.56
N PHE A 14 7.83 -5.16 -0.04
CA PHE A 14 8.26 -4.37 1.12
C PHE A 14 7.67 -4.91 2.42
N VAL A 15 6.77 -4.16 3.08
CA VAL A 15 6.07 -4.63 4.28
C VAL A 15 4.85 -5.44 3.87
N PHE A 16 4.70 -6.64 4.46
CA PHE A 16 3.51 -7.46 4.28
C PHE A 16 2.38 -6.93 5.16
N GLN A 17 1.33 -6.41 4.53
CA GLN A 17 0.24 -5.70 5.19
C GLN A 17 -1.09 -5.95 4.46
N ARG A 18 -2.12 -5.16 4.79
CA ARG A 18 -3.50 -5.38 4.36
C ARG A 18 -3.66 -5.72 2.87
N PRO A 19 -3.07 -5.00 1.89
CA PRO A 19 -3.14 -5.38 0.48
C PRO A 19 -2.69 -6.81 0.21
N GLN A 20 -1.53 -7.23 0.74
CA GLN A 20 -1.04 -8.59 0.53
C GLN A 20 -1.95 -9.64 1.19
N HIS A 21 -2.49 -9.35 2.38
CA HIS A 21 -3.45 -10.23 3.05
C HIS A 21 -4.74 -10.40 2.23
N LEU A 22 -5.32 -9.30 1.71
CA LEU A 22 -6.56 -9.33 0.94
C LEU A 22 -6.35 -9.96 -0.44
N LEU A 23 -5.35 -9.48 -1.19
CA LEU A 23 -5.12 -9.89 -2.57
C LEU A 23 -4.69 -11.36 -2.67
N THR A 24 -3.90 -11.88 -1.73
CA THR A 24 -3.55 -13.32 -1.68
C THR A 24 -4.78 -14.21 -1.46
N ARG A 25 -5.77 -13.74 -0.70
CA ARG A 25 -7.03 -14.47 -0.48
C ARG A 25 -7.96 -14.36 -1.69
N LEU A 26 -8.04 -13.18 -2.30
CA LEU A 26 -8.80 -12.95 -3.53
C LEU A 26 -8.21 -13.72 -4.72
N ALA A 27 -6.89 -13.92 -4.77
CA ALA A 27 -6.22 -14.69 -5.83
C ALA A 27 -6.68 -16.15 -5.94
N ARG A 28 -7.38 -16.68 -4.93
CA ARG A 28 -8.05 -17.99 -4.97
C ARG A 28 -9.26 -18.00 -5.91
N HIS A 29 -9.84 -16.84 -6.21
CA HIS A 29 -11.08 -16.68 -6.98
C HIS A 29 -10.94 -15.74 -8.19
N TYR A 30 -9.93 -14.87 -8.18
CA TYR A 30 -9.68 -13.86 -9.19
C TYR A 30 -8.23 -13.90 -9.70
N ARG A 31 -8.02 -13.47 -10.95
CA ARG A 31 -6.69 -13.10 -11.42
C ARG A 31 -6.38 -11.70 -10.93
N ILE A 32 -5.29 -11.52 -10.20
CA ILE A 32 -4.87 -10.23 -9.65
C ILE A 32 -3.72 -9.68 -10.49
N VAL A 33 -3.85 -8.44 -10.92
CA VAL A 33 -2.78 -7.67 -11.59
C VAL A 33 -2.55 -6.41 -10.79
N ILE A 34 -1.39 -6.29 -10.14
CA ILE A 34 -1.04 -5.15 -9.29
C ILE A 34 -0.15 -4.23 -10.08
N VAL A 35 -0.56 -2.99 -10.29
CA VAL A 35 0.27 -1.93 -10.86
C VAL A 35 0.77 -1.07 -9.71
N GLU A 36 2.05 -1.19 -9.40
CA GLU A 36 2.69 -0.37 -8.38
C GLU A 36 3.09 1.00 -8.95
N GLU A 37 3.51 1.91 -8.06
CA GLU A 37 4.06 3.20 -8.48
C GLU A 37 5.28 3.07 -9.41
N PRO A 38 5.49 4.00 -10.35
CA PRO A 38 6.68 3.99 -11.18
C PRO A 38 7.97 4.14 -10.38
N MET A 39 9.04 3.54 -10.87
CA MET A 39 10.39 3.71 -10.32
C MET A 39 11.28 4.39 -11.37
N HIS A 40 12.08 5.35 -10.90
CA HIS A 40 13.03 6.04 -11.74
C HIS A 40 14.07 5.06 -12.32
N ASP A 41 14.25 5.12 -13.63
CA ASP A 41 15.29 4.44 -14.38
C ASP A 41 15.81 5.42 -15.46
N PRO A 42 16.96 6.08 -15.22
CA PRO A 42 17.45 7.13 -16.11
C PRO A 42 17.99 6.59 -17.45
N GLN A 43 18.22 5.28 -17.57
CA GLN A 43 18.93 4.70 -18.70
C GLN A 43 18.02 3.98 -19.70
N GLY A 44 16.76 3.71 -19.33
CA GLY A 44 15.84 2.91 -20.13
C GLY A 44 14.65 3.68 -20.69
N PRO A 45 14.06 3.24 -21.82
CA PRO A 45 12.73 3.67 -22.21
C PRO A 45 11.71 3.23 -21.15
N ALA A 46 10.56 3.91 -21.12
CA ALA A 46 9.46 3.54 -20.25
C ALA A 46 9.03 2.09 -20.54
N ARG A 47 8.96 1.25 -19.50
CA ARG A 47 8.61 -0.17 -19.63
C ARG A 47 7.88 -0.68 -18.41
N LEU A 48 7.21 -1.82 -18.56
CA LEU A 48 6.51 -2.49 -17.48
C LEU A 48 7.23 -3.79 -17.11
N GLU A 49 7.93 -3.81 -15.98
CA GLU A 49 8.51 -5.05 -15.45
C GLU A 49 7.41 -5.89 -14.79
N ARG A 50 7.34 -7.19 -15.10
CA ARG A 50 6.29 -8.08 -14.60
C ARG A 50 6.92 -9.21 -13.79
N GLY A 51 6.43 -9.41 -12.57
CA GLY A 51 6.74 -10.55 -11.70
C GLY A 51 5.47 -11.32 -11.35
N SER A 52 5.59 -12.61 -11.04
CA SER A 52 4.47 -13.43 -10.56
C SER A 52 4.84 -14.10 -9.25
N PRO A 53 4.73 -13.38 -8.11
CA PRO A 53 5.21 -13.87 -6.82
C PRO A 53 4.38 -15.04 -6.28
N LEU A 54 3.11 -15.15 -6.71
CA LEU A 54 2.18 -16.19 -6.31
C LEU A 54 1.28 -16.59 -7.48
N PRO A 55 0.68 -17.80 -7.46
CA PRO A 55 -0.34 -18.17 -8.43
C PRO A 55 -1.45 -17.12 -8.51
N ASN A 56 -1.85 -16.79 -9.74
CA ASN A 56 -2.87 -15.78 -10.05
C ASN A 56 -2.54 -14.34 -9.63
N ILE A 57 -1.32 -14.04 -9.17
CA ILE A 57 -0.87 -12.67 -8.88
C ILE A 57 0.23 -12.29 -9.85
N THR A 58 -0.01 -11.23 -10.63
CA THR A 58 1.01 -10.55 -11.42
C THR A 58 1.27 -9.18 -10.81
N VAL A 59 2.53 -8.87 -10.51
CA VAL A 59 2.96 -7.54 -10.08
C VAL A 59 3.65 -6.84 -11.24
N CYS A 60 3.15 -5.67 -11.59
CA CYS A 60 3.58 -4.82 -12.67
C CYS A 60 4.25 -3.57 -12.08
N ARG A 61 5.52 -3.38 -12.43
CA ARG A 61 6.39 -2.32 -11.91
C ARG A 61 6.82 -1.43 -13.07
N PRO A 62 6.18 -0.26 -13.24
CA PRO A 62 6.60 0.66 -14.27
C PRO A 62 8.00 1.20 -13.97
N ARG A 63 8.84 1.27 -15.00
CA ARG A 63 10.13 1.96 -15.00
C ARG A 63 10.03 3.13 -15.95
N THR A 64 10.45 4.31 -15.53
CA THR A 64 10.39 5.52 -16.36
C THR A 64 11.63 6.39 -16.13
N PRO A 65 12.02 7.22 -17.12
CA PRO A 65 13.12 8.17 -16.96
C PRO A 65 12.75 9.40 -16.10
N ILE A 66 11.52 9.49 -15.60
CA ILE A 66 11.02 10.64 -14.84
C ILE A 66 11.46 10.49 -13.37
N ASP A 67 12.18 11.50 -12.87
CA ASP A 67 12.64 11.57 -11.47
C ASP A 67 11.62 12.32 -10.60
N VAL A 68 10.37 11.84 -10.64
CA VAL A 68 9.27 12.31 -9.80
C VAL A 68 8.57 11.09 -9.22
N PRO A 69 8.31 11.04 -7.90
CA PRO A 69 7.76 9.84 -7.27
C PRO A 69 6.27 9.64 -7.57
N GLY A 70 5.85 8.39 -7.43
CA GLY A 70 4.46 7.98 -7.43
C GLY A 70 3.70 8.21 -8.74
N PHE A 71 2.38 8.18 -8.68
CA PHE A 71 1.51 8.43 -9.84
C PHE A 71 1.36 9.94 -10.15
N HIS A 72 2.49 10.63 -10.30
CA HIS A 72 2.53 12.01 -10.80
C HIS A 72 2.04 12.09 -12.25
N ASP A 73 1.61 13.27 -12.72
CA ASP A 73 1.09 13.42 -14.09
C ASP A 73 2.15 13.09 -15.16
N ASP A 74 3.39 13.52 -14.96
CA ASP A 74 4.52 13.20 -15.85
C ASP A 74 4.79 11.69 -15.92
N GLN A 75 4.56 11.00 -14.80
CA GLN A 75 4.68 9.55 -14.71
C GLN A 75 3.52 8.86 -15.45
N ILE A 76 2.29 9.32 -15.20
CA ILE A 76 1.07 8.79 -15.82
C ILE A 76 1.13 8.88 -17.35
N ALA A 77 1.69 9.96 -17.90
CA ALA A 77 1.84 10.12 -19.35
C ALA A 77 2.64 8.98 -19.99
N LEU A 78 3.61 8.41 -19.27
CA LEU A 78 4.41 7.28 -19.74
C LEU A 78 3.84 5.92 -19.33
N VAL A 79 3.13 5.85 -18.20
CA VAL A 79 2.55 4.59 -17.69
C VAL A 79 1.28 4.20 -18.43
N ALA A 80 0.41 5.18 -18.74
CA ALA A 80 -0.86 4.94 -19.43
C ALA A 80 -0.73 4.07 -20.69
N PRO A 81 0.15 4.37 -21.67
CA PRO A 81 0.29 3.53 -22.86
C PRO A 81 0.82 2.12 -22.55
N LEU A 82 1.58 1.94 -21.45
CA LEU A 82 2.05 0.62 -21.03
C LEU A 82 0.92 -0.27 -20.50
N LEU A 83 -0.24 0.31 -20.16
CA LEU A 83 -1.41 -0.43 -19.70
C LEU A 83 -2.27 -0.98 -20.85
N ALA A 84 -2.07 -0.50 -22.08
CA ALA A 84 -2.83 -0.97 -23.25
C ALA A 84 -2.73 -2.49 -23.44
N ASP A 85 -1.55 -3.06 -23.19
CA ASP A 85 -1.29 -4.50 -23.27
C ASP A 85 -1.33 -5.20 -21.90
N LEU A 86 -1.95 -4.57 -20.90
CA LEU A 86 -2.10 -5.17 -19.58
C LEU A 86 -3.10 -6.32 -19.61
N LEU A 87 -4.20 -6.14 -20.34
CA LEU A 87 -5.31 -7.09 -20.46
C LEU A 87 -5.81 -7.17 -21.89
N PRO A 88 -6.33 -8.32 -22.34
CA PRO A 88 -7.05 -8.40 -23.61
C PRO A 88 -8.24 -7.44 -23.63
N ALA A 89 -8.52 -6.81 -24.78
CA ALA A 89 -9.58 -5.81 -24.93
C ALA A 89 -11.00 -6.30 -24.57
N SER A 90 -11.24 -7.62 -24.59
CA SER A 90 -12.52 -8.22 -24.19
C SER A 90 -12.71 -8.36 -22.68
N VAL A 91 -11.66 -8.11 -21.88
CA VAL A 91 -11.69 -8.23 -20.43
C VAL A 91 -12.09 -6.91 -19.80
N ARG A 92 -13.21 -6.92 -19.08
CA ARG A 92 -13.65 -5.80 -18.24
C ARG A 92 -13.29 -6.06 -16.77
N PRO A 93 -12.16 -5.53 -16.25
CA PRO A 93 -11.69 -5.85 -14.92
C PRO A 93 -12.48 -5.12 -13.82
N ILE A 94 -12.41 -5.65 -12.60
CA ILE A 94 -12.64 -4.85 -11.40
C ILE A 94 -11.38 -4.01 -11.19
N VAL A 95 -11.50 -2.70 -11.04
CA VAL A 95 -10.36 -1.81 -10.80
C VAL A 95 -10.37 -1.37 -9.34
N TRP A 96 -9.29 -1.65 -8.63
CA TRP A 96 -9.16 -1.44 -7.19
C TRP A 96 -8.06 -0.43 -6.89
N PHE A 97 -8.38 0.64 -6.19
CA PHE A 97 -7.45 1.71 -5.84
C PHE A 97 -7.07 1.63 -4.36
N TYR A 98 -5.77 1.58 -4.07
CA TYR A 98 -5.21 1.93 -2.75
C TYR A 98 -4.69 3.37 -2.70
N THR A 99 -4.65 4.07 -3.84
CA THR A 99 -4.27 5.48 -3.90
C THR A 99 -5.12 6.22 -4.94
N PRO A 100 -5.64 7.42 -4.62
CA PRO A 100 -6.35 8.23 -5.61
C PRO A 100 -5.40 8.79 -6.66
N MET A 101 -4.09 8.81 -6.43
CA MET A 101 -3.14 9.33 -7.40
C MET A 101 -3.15 8.54 -8.71
N ALA A 102 -3.47 7.24 -8.68
CA ALA A 102 -3.56 6.44 -9.91
C ALA A 102 -4.85 6.67 -10.71
N LEU A 103 -5.82 7.46 -10.21
CA LEU A 103 -7.14 7.65 -10.85
C LEU A 103 -7.07 7.94 -12.36
N PRO A 104 -6.15 8.78 -12.88
CA PRO A 104 -6.11 9.04 -14.32
C PRO A 104 -5.81 7.81 -15.18
N LEU A 105 -5.25 6.74 -14.62
CA LEU A 105 -5.01 5.47 -15.32
C LEU A 105 -6.30 4.63 -15.48
N LEU A 106 -7.39 4.98 -14.78
CA LEU A 106 -8.68 4.31 -14.94
C LEU A 106 -9.19 4.35 -16.37
N LYS A 107 -8.91 5.45 -17.10
CA LYS A 107 -9.37 5.66 -18.49
C LYS A 107 -8.80 4.65 -19.48
N GLU A 108 -7.70 3.99 -19.12
CA GLU A 108 -7.05 2.96 -19.95
C GLU A 108 -7.72 1.58 -19.79
N LEU A 109 -8.70 1.45 -18.90
CA LEU A 109 -9.37 0.19 -18.57
C LEU A 109 -10.88 0.34 -18.71
N ASP A 110 -11.53 -0.57 -19.44
CA ASP A 110 -13.00 -0.70 -19.42
C ASP A 110 -13.44 -1.40 -18.13
N ALA A 111 -13.45 -0.64 -17.03
CA ALA A 111 -13.81 -1.15 -15.71
C ALA A 111 -15.27 -1.62 -15.67
N ARG A 112 -15.51 -2.80 -15.12
CA ARG A 112 -16.86 -3.27 -14.79
C ARG A 112 -17.33 -2.84 -13.39
N LEU A 113 -16.38 -2.51 -12.53
CA LEU A 113 -16.57 -2.11 -11.13
C LEU A 113 -15.31 -1.35 -10.68
N VAL A 114 -15.48 -0.25 -9.98
CA VAL A 114 -14.42 0.54 -9.37
C VAL A 114 -14.51 0.44 -7.84
N VAL A 115 -13.43 0.01 -7.22
CA VAL A 115 -13.29 -0.10 -5.76
C VAL A 115 -12.24 0.88 -5.28
N TYR A 116 -12.54 1.62 -4.22
CA TYR A 116 -11.55 2.42 -3.49
C TYR A 116 -11.39 1.87 -2.06
N ASP A 117 -10.21 1.35 -1.72
CA ASP A 117 -9.87 0.93 -0.36
C ASP A 117 -9.00 2.01 0.29
N CYS A 118 -9.67 2.90 1.02
CA CYS A 118 -9.09 4.00 1.77
C CYS A 118 -8.51 3.47 3.08
N MET A 119 -7.23 3.11 3.06
CA MET A 119 -6.52 2.57 4.23
C MET A 119 -5.93 3.65 5.13
N ASP A 120 -5.56 4.80 4.55
CA ASP A 120 -4.87 5.89 5.22
C ASP A 120 -5.46 7.24 4.78
N GLU A 121 -5.35 8.24 5.66
CA GLU A 121 -5.59 9.64 5.32
C GLU A 121 -4.34 10.22 4.64
N LEU A 122 -4.10 9.80 3.39
CA LEU A 122 -2.89 10.11 2.62
C LEU A 122 -2.63 11.62 2.49
N ALA A 123 -3.66 12.46 2.62
CA ALA A 123 -3.53 13.92 2.57
C ALA A 123 -2.80 14.50 3.80
N SER A 124 -2.75 13.74 4.89
CA SER A 124 -2.05 14.13 6.12
C SER A 124 -0.57 13.76 6.10
N PHE A 125 -0.09 13.06 5.07
CA PHE A 125 1.31 12.63 4.99
C PHE A 125 2.22 13.81 4.61
N LYS A 126 3.48 13.74 5.07
CA LYS A 126 4.49 14.73 4.72
C LYS A 126 4.71 14.71 3.20
N LYS A 127 4.71 15.88 2.57
CA LYS A 127 4.83 16.05 1.10
C LYS A 127 3.70 15.38 0.30
N ALA A 128 2.49 15.24 0.85
CA ALA A 128 1.33 14.76 0.11
C ALA A 128 1.15 15.55 -1.22
N PRO A 129 0.94 14.87 -2.36
CA PRO A 129 0.78 15.55 -3.64
C PRO A 129 -0.39 16.53 -3.63
N ARG A 130 -0.22 17.69 -4.27
CA ARG A 130 -1.26 18.74 -4.29
C ARG A 130 -2.58 18.27 -4.91
N GLN A 131 -2.53 17.36 -5.89
CA GLN A 131 -3.74 16.84 -6.54
C GLN A 131 -4.48 15.78 -5.69
N LEU A 132 -3.93 15.33 -4.56
CA LEU A 132 -4.43 14.16 -3.85
C LEU A 132 -5.89 14.31 -3.39
N LEU A 133 -6.24 15.42 -2.73
CA LEU A 133 -7.61 15.67 -2.26
C LEU A 133 -8.61 15.81 -3.41
N GLN A 134 -8.19 16.43 -4.51
CA GLN A 134 -9.01 16.56 -5.72
C GLN A 134 -9.27 15.19 -6.35
N ARG A 135 -8.21 14.37 -6.50
CA ARG A 135 -8.32 13.02 -7.05
C ARG A 135 -9.10 12.08 -6.14
N GLU A 136 -8.97 12.24 -4.82
CA GLU A 136 -9.77 11.47 -3.87
C GLU A 136 -11.25 11.79 -4.02
N SER A 137 -11.59 13.08 -4.10
CA SER A 137 -12.97 13.50 -4.31
C SER A 137 -13.54 12.98 -5.63
N ALA A 138 -12.74 12.99 -6.70
CA ALA A 138 -13.13 12.41 -7.97
C ALA A 138 -13.27 10.88 -7.91
N LEU A 139 -12.36 10.18 -7.23
CA LEU A 139 -12.42 8.73 -7.07
C LEU A 139 -13.62 8.31 -6.22
N LEU A 140 -13.94 9.04 -5.15
CA LEU A 140 -15.15 8.80 -4.36
C LEU A 140 -16.42 8.93 -5.21
N ASN A 141 -16.47 9.88 -6.16
CA ASN A 141 -17.62 10.04 -7.05
C ASN A 141 -17.72 8.94 -8.12
N LEU A 142 -16.60 8.32 -8.50
CA LEU A 142 -16.54 7.31 -9.56
C LEU A 142 -16.56 5.87 -9.03
N ALA A 143 -16.21 5.67 -7.77
CA ALA A 143 -16.20 4.35 -7.16
C ALA A 143 -17.61 3.79 -7.05
N ASP A 144 -17.76 2.49 -7.27
CA ASP A 144 -19.00 1.77 -6.97
C ASP A 144 -19.03 1.33 -5.49
N LEU A 145 -17.84 1.03 -4.94
CA LEU A 145 -17.66 0.56 -3.57
C LEU A 145 -16.46 1.26 -2.93
N VAL A 146 -16.64 1.72 -1.70
CA VAL A 146 -15.57 2.30 -0.89
C VAL A 146 -15.39 1.47 0.39
N PHE A 147 -14.19 0.97 0.62
CA PHE A 147 -13.79 0.40 1.90
C PHE A 147 -12.99 1.44 2.69
N ALA A 148 -13.31 1.57 3.98
CA ALA A 148 -12.56 2.40 4.90
C ALA A 148 -11.79 1.49 5.88
N GLY A 149 -10.47 1.65 5.94
CA GLY A 149 -9.54 0.82 6.71
C GLY A 149 -9.62 0.99 8.24
N GLY A 150 -10.46 1.91 8.72
CA GLY A 150 -10.74 2.10 10.15
C GLY A 150 -11.99 2.94 10.41
N PRO A 151 -12.52 2.94 11.64
CA PRO A 151 -13.74 3.67 12.00
C PRO A 151 -13.66 5.18 11.73
N SER A 152 -12.53 5.83 12.03
CA SER A 152 -12.37 7.27 11.77
C SER A 152 -12.42 7.62 10.28
N LEU A 153 -11.80 6.79 9.42
CA LEU A 153 -11.89 6.95 7.97
C LEU A 153 -13.31 6.70 7.47
N TYR A 154 -14.00 5.72 8.04
CA TYR A 154 -15.40 5.46 7.72
C TYR A 154 -16.28 6.66 8.03
N GLU A 155 -16.20 7.21 9.25
CA GLU A 155 -16.99 8.39 9.63
C GLU A 155 -16.66 9.62 8.77
N ALA A 156 -15.39 9.82 8.40
CA ALA A 156 -14.99 10.90 7.50
C ALA A 156 -15.54 10.78 6.07
N LYS A 157 -15.84 9.56 5.60
CA LYS A 157 -16.24 9.28 4.21
C LYS A 157 -17.70 8.86 4.04
N ARG A 158 -18.40 8.38 5.07
CA ARG A 158 -19.78 7.84 4.99
C ARG A 158 -20.83 8.79 4.42
N HIS A 159 -20.59 10.10 4.50
CA HIS A 159 -21.45 11.13 3.93
C HIS A 159 -20.99 11.64 2.56
N ARG A 160 -19.83 11.19 2.08
CA ARG A 160 -19.24 11.57 0.80
C ARG A 160 -19.51 10.56 -0.32
N HIS A 161 -20.01 9.36 0.01
CA HIS A 161 -20.36 8.32 -0.95
C HIS A 161 -21.48 7.41 -0.39
N PRO A 162 -22.46 6.94 -1.19
CA PRO A 162 -23.58 6.14 -0.70
C PRO A 162 -23.22 4.70 -0.29
N SER A 163 -22.12 4.14 -0.80
CA SER A 163 -21.68 2.76 -0.52
C SER A 163 -20.28 2.76 0.11
N VAL A 164 -20.19 3.27 1.33
CA VAL A 164 -18.98 3.22 2.16
C VAL A 164 -19.15 2.13 3.20
N HIS A 165 -18.14 1.27 3.33
CA HIS A 165 -18.15 0.14 4.26
C HIS A 165 -16.98 0.27 5.22
N CYS A 166 -17.27 0.26 6.52
CA CYS A 166 -16.24 0.18 7.55
C CYS A 166 -15.65 -1.24 7.51
N PHE A 167 -14.46 -1.37 6.91
CA PHE A 167 -13.78 -2.65 6.77
C PHE A 167 -12.38 -2.51 7.39
N PRO A 168 -12.28 -2.53 8.72
CA PRO A 168 -11.04 -2.18 9.41
C PRO A 168 -9.93 -3.19 9.14
N SER A 169 -8.68 -2.73 9.22
CA SER A 169 -7.51 -3.61 9.31
C SER A 169 -7.63 -4.55 10.52
N SER A 170 -7.11 -5.76 10.37
CA SER A 170 -7.11 -6.80 11.41
C SER A 170 -5.75 -7.47 11.46
N VAL A 171 -5.55 -8.30 12.47
CA VAL A 171 -4.30 -9.03 12.70
C VAL A 171 -4.44 -10.51 12.33
N ASP A 172 -3.33 -11.14 11.95
CA ASP A 172 -3.28 -12.58 11.81
C ASP A 172 -3.22 -13.23 13.21
N VAL A 173 -4.41 -13.48 13.77
CA VAL A 173 -4.55 -14.00 15.13
C VAL A 173 -3.79 -15.31 15.31
N GLU A 174 -3.77 -16.18 14.30
CA GLU A 174 -3.06 -17.46 14.39
C GLU A 174 -1.55 -17.26 14.46
N HIS A 175 -1.02 -16.34 13.65
CA HIS A 175 0.38 -15.96 13.70
C HIS A 175 0.78 -15.41 15.09
N PHE A 176 0.03 -14.42 15.61
CA PHE A 176 0.39 -13.78 16.88
C PHE A 176 0.14 -14.65 18.11
N ARG A 177 -0.79 -15.62 18.04
CA ARG A 177 -1.03 -16.55 19.15
C ARG A 177 0.19 -17.40 19.48
N GLN A 178 1.06 -17.66 18.49
CA GLN A 178 2.31 -18.40 18.70
C GLN A 178 3.23 -17.74 19.74
N ALA A 179 3.05 -16.44 20.01
CA ALA A 179 3.84 -15.68 20.97
C ALA A 179 3.29 -15.68 22.41
N GLN A 180 2.21 -16.41 22.72
CA GLN A 180 1.61 -16.44 24.07
C GLN A 180 2.40 -17.26 25.11
N GLY A 181 3.46 -17.98 24.71
CA GLY A 181 4.34 -18.75 25.59
C GLY A 181 5.75 -18.15 25.75
N ALA A 182 6.69 -18.92 26.29
CA ALA A 182 8.11 -18.54 26.29
C ALA A 182 8.65 -18.57 24.85
N VAL A 183 8.62 -17.43 24.17
CA VAL A 183 9.22 -17.27 22.85
C VAL A 183 10.72 -17.08 23.03
N ALA A 184 11.52 -17.85 22.30
CA ALA A 184 12.96 -17.61 22.25
C ALA A 184 13.23 -16.18 21.75
N SER A 185 14.12 -15.46 22.43
CA SER A 185 14.61 -14.17 21.95
C SER A 185 15.20 -14.37 20.54
N HIS A 186 14.98 -13.40 19.65
CA HIS A 186 15.64 -13.42 18.34
C HIS A 186 17.18 -13.38 18.55
N PRO A 187 17.98 -14.13 17.77
CA PRO A 187 19.45 -14.17 17.94
C PRO A 187 20.10 -12.79 17.89
N ALA A 188 19.58 -11.89 17.04
CA ALA A 188 20.06 -10.50 16.95
C ALA A 188 19.89 -9.68 18.25
N GLN A 189 19.09 -10.17 19.21
CA GLN A 189 18.90 -9.52 20.50
C GLN A 189 19.65 -10.24 21.63
N GLU A 190 20.36 -11.35 21.39
CA GLU A 190 21.03 -12.12 22.45
C GLU A 190 22.00 -11.27 23.29
N ALA A 191 22.75 -10.38 22.63
CA ALA A 191 23.72 -9.50 23.29
C ALA A 191 23.10 -8.24 23.93
N ILE A 192 21.80 -7.98 23.73
CA ILE A 192 21.14 -6.78 24.26
C ILE A 192 20.71 -7.04 25.71
N PRO A 193 21.11 -6.23 26.71
CA PRO A 193 20.68 -6.41 28.10
C PRO A 193 19.16 -6.28 28.30
N HIS A 194 18.70 -6.53 29.52
CA HIS A 194 17.32 -6.28 29.94
C HIS A 194 17.26 -5.11 30.93
N PRO A 195 16.14 -4.36 31.01
CA PRO A 195 14.88 -4.55 30.27
C PRO A 195 14.93 -4.06 28.81
N ARG A 196 14.20 -4.75 27.92
CA ARG A 196 14.07 -4.38 26.50
C ARG A 196 12.67 -3.84 26.23
N LEU A 197 12.59 -2.65 25.65
CA LEU A 197 11.33 -2.02 25.22
C LEU A 197 11.34 -1.97 23.69
N GLY A 198 10.36 -2.61 23.07
CA GLY A 198 10.36 -2.87 21.63
C GLY A 198 9.40 -1.98 20.84
N PHE A 199 9.83 -1.56 19.66
CA PHE A 199 8.97 -1.08 18.58
C PHE A 199 9.13 -2.00 17.37
N TYR A 200 8.03 -2.38 16.73
CA TYR A 200 8.04 -3.15 15.49
C TYR A 200 7.19 -2.43 14.43
N GLY A 201 7.81 -1.99 13.34
CA GLY A 201 7.15 -1.22 12.29
C GLY A 201 8.14 -0.47 11.40
N VAL A 202 7.63 0.19 10.36
CA VAL A 202 8.44 1.10 9.53
C VAL A 202 8.97 2.22 10.42
N ILE A 203 10.27 2.50 10.33
CA ILE A 203 10.94 3.59 11.03
C ILE A 203 11.08 4.73 10.04
N ASP A 204 10.15 5.68 10.11
CA ASP A 204 10.07 6.85 9.24
C ASP A 204 9.76 8.12 10.06
N GLU A 205 9.39 9.22 9.40
CA GLU A 205 9.15 10.51 10.06
C GLU A 205 8.01 10.51 11.09
N ARG A 206 7.21 9.44 11.18
CA ARG A 206 6.14 9.30 12.17
C ARG A 206 6.67 8.85 13.54
N VAL A 207 7.88 8.30 13.60
CA VAL A 207 8.54 7.95 14.86
C VAL A 207 9.29 9.18 15.37
N ASP A 208 8.94 9.64 16.56
CA ASP A 208 9.65 10.73 17.23
C ASP A 208 10.99 10.24 17.80
N LEU A 209 12.02 10.27 16.94
CA LEU A 209 13.36 9.78 17.28
C LEU A 209 14.06 10.65 18.34
N ASP A 210 13.71 11.94 18.42
CA ASP A 210 14.24 12.82 19.47
C ASP A 210 13.68 12.42 20.83
N LEU A 211 12.38 12.09 20.90
CA LEU A 211 11.76 11.54 22.10
C LEU A 211 12.35 10.17 22.47
N VAL A 212 12.59 9.28 21.50
CA VAL A 212 13.25 7.99 21.75
C VAL A 212 14.66 8.20 22.31
N GLY A 213 15.42 9.13 21.76
CA GLY A 213 16.76 9.49 22.26
C GLY A 213 16.70 10.04 23.69
N ALA A 214 15.80 10.99 23.95
CA ALA A 214 15.60 11.55 25.29
C ALA A 214 15.19 10.48 26.31
N LEU A 215 14.39 9.49 25.90
CA LEU A 215 14.01 8.36 26.75
C LEU A 215 15.21 7.45 27.07
N ALA A 216 16.07 7.18 26.08
CA ALA A 216 17.28 6.40 26.28
C ALA A 216 18.28 7.10 27.21
N ASP A 217 18.46 8.42 27.07
CA ASP A 217 19.34 9.21 27.93
C ASP A 217 18.84 9.28 29.37
N ALA A 218 17.53 9.39 29.56
CA ALA A 218 16.91 9.44 30.89
C ALA A 218 16.92 8.09 31.62
N HIS A 219 16.96 6.97 30.87
CA HIS A 219 16.89 5.60 31.39
C HIS A 219 18.02 4.73 30.83
N PRO A 220 19.28 4.93 31.28
CA PRO A 220 20.44 4.24 30.73
C PRO A 220 20.46 2.72 31.00
N ASP A 221 19.60 2.23 31.90
CA ASP A 221 19.38 0.81 32.16
C ASP A 221 18.45 0.15 31.12
N TRP A 222 17.63 0.94 30.41
CA TRP A 222 16.69 0.43 29.40
C TRP A 222 17.35 0.21 28.05
N GLN A 223 16.90 -0.83 27.35
CA GLN A 223 17.30 -1.10 25.96
C GLN A 223 16.11 -0.85 25.04
N LEU A 224 16.11 0.28 24.33
CA LEU A 224 15.08 0.61 23.33
C LEU A 224 15.42 -0.08 22.00
N VAL A 225 14.60 -1.05 21.59
CA VAL A 225 14.85 -1.90 20.41
C VAL A 225 13.81 -1.60 19.33
N LEU A 226 14.22 -0.91 18.26
CA LEU A 226 13.38 -0.61 17.11
C LEU A 226 13.66 -1.63 15.99
N VAL A 227 12.61 -2.27 15.47
CA VAL A 227 12.72 -3.31 14.44
C VAL A 227 11.83 -2.99 13.25
N GLY A 228 12.45 -2.81 12.09
CA GLY A 228 11.74 -2.68 10.81
C GLY A 228 12.58 -1.95 9.77
N PRO A 229 12.04 -1.76 8.57
CA PRO A 229 12.72 -1.01 7.52
C PRO A 229 12.81 0.48 7.89
N VAL A 230 13.92 1.10 7.49
CA VAL A 230 14.15 2.54 7.61
C VAL A 230 13.88 3.19 6.25
N VAL A 231 13.09 4.26 6.22
CA VAL A 231 12.64 4.95 5.00
C VAL A 231 13.01 6.43 5.04
#